data_AF-A0A9P6TNS8-F1
#
_entry.id   AF-A0A9P6TNS8-F1
#
_cell.length_a   1.000
_cell.length_b   1.000
_cell.length_c   1.000
_cell.angle_alpha   90.00
_cell.angle_beta   90.00
_cell.angle_gamma   90.00
#
_symmetry.space_group_name_H-M   'P 1'
#
loop_
_entity.id
_entity.type
_entity.pdbx_description
1 polymer ?
#
loop_
_entity_poly.entity_id
_entity_poly.type
_entity_poly.pdbx_seq_one_letter_code
_entity_poly.pdbx_strand_id
1 'polypeptide(L)'
;MPLLKTFLHEHSLSQYYDAFIKAGATDQDLPQLLHFNDEELAEFLQAVEMLPFHAIKLKKGLRELRTQENNPIHDTPSEYTLPSLPVFLSNDGGTPTASREVIMSHATIYGKNASRPLTSYEVAINKASIELALETPMLLVHKGRLFELAKKKLLEQGYRYKRGRSRSKLSSVQPEDDQAKEVLYIKRKENAQRLSDERLSKIDHLEQQVQETTARRDQHEHVLQYARKRNDTDEEKSIEIALLQLESTRSDLKKEISKLKAQERKHQWYKKRKTDRSDSGFSEEGFSSQQSNTDNENEDRVRRWAGSFSSSQESGIFADEEISITSSTSSGITPRESDVRGHAITQEHSL
;
A
#
# COMPACT_ATOMS: atom_id res chain seq x y z
N MET A 1 3.45 30.37 -14.94
CA MET A 1 3.15 30.00 -13.54
C MET A 1 1.75 30.47 -13.14
N PRO A 2 0.86 29.55 -12.71
CA PRO A 2 -0.49 29.91 -12.26
C PRO A 2 -0.47 30.58 -10.88
N LEU A 3 -1.51 31.36 -10.57
CA LEU A 3 -1.72 31.91 -9.21
C LEU A 3 -2.08 30.78 -8.24
N LEU A 4 -1.69 30.90 -6.98
CA LEU A 4 -1.97 29.91 -5.92
C LEU A 4 -3.46 29.55 -5.86
N LYS A 5 -4.34 30.56 -5.92
CA LYS A 5 -5.80 30.37 -5.93
C LYS A 5 -6.29 29.49 -7.07
N THR A 6 -5.73 29.71 -8.26
CA THR A 6 -6.11 28.97 -9.48
C THR A 6 -5.61 27.53 -9.41
N PHE A 7 -4.37 27.35 -8.97
CA PHE A 7 -3.77 26.04 -8.77
C PHE A 7 -4.53 25.19 -7.74
N LEU A 8 -4.90 25.79 -6.60
CA LEU A 8 -5.72 25.10 -5.59
C LEU A 8 -7.10 24.74 -6.16
N HIS A 9 -7.69 25.58 -7.00
CA HIS A 9 -8.96 25.28 -7.64
C HIS A 9 -8.88 24.08 -8.60
N GLU A 10 -7.90 24.10 -9.52
CA GLU A 10 -7.66 23.02 -10.49
C GLU A 10 -7.44 21.66 -9.81
N HIS A 11 -6.73 21.66 -8.67
CA HIS A 11 -6.49 20.46 -7.89
C HIS A 11 -7.59 20.15 -6.88
N SER A 12 -8.74 20.82 -6.91
CA SER A 12 -9.86 20.65 -5.96
C SER A 12 -9.42 20.71 -4.49
N LEU A 13 -8.65 21.74 -4.19
CA LEU A 13 -8.09 22.11 -2.89
C LEU A 13 -8.46 23.55 -2.49
N SER A 14 -9.43 24.18 -3.18
CA SER A 14 -9.86 25.56 -2.95
C SER A 14 -10.21 25.85 -1.48
N GLN A 15 -10.69 24.85 -0.73
CA GLN A 15 -11.05 25.04 0.68
C GLN A 15 -9.87 25.41 1.59
N TYR A 16 -8.63 25.19 1.12
CA TYR A 16 -7.43 25.55 1.87
C TYR A 16 -6.93 26.96 1.56
N TYR A 17 -7.53 27.68 0.60
CA TYR A 17 -7.04 28.98 0.17
C TYR A 17 -6.90 29.97 1.35
N ASP A 18 -7.96 30.13 2.15
CA ASP A 18 -7.92 31.03 3.30
C ASP A 18 -6.91 30.60 4.37
N ALA A 19 -6.65 29.29 4.50
CA ALA A 19 -5.66 28.76 5.43
C ALA A 19 -4.22 29.04 4.96
N PHE A 20 -3.96 29.01 3.65
CA PHE A 20 -2.67 29.44 3.09
C PHE A 20 -2.44 30.94 3.32
N ILE A 21 -3.45 31.78 3.09
CA ILE A 21 -3.35 33.23 3.32
C ILE A 21 -3.12 33.53 4.81
N LYS A 22 -3.84 32.86 5.71
CA LYS A 22 -3.64 32.99 7.16
C LYS A 22 -2.26 32.53 7.63
N ALA A 23 -1.68 31.54 6.96
CA ALA A 23 -0.31 31.09 7.18
C ALA A 23 0.75 32.03 6.58
N GLY A 24 0.33 33.16 5.97
CA GLY A 24 1.22 34.19 5.43
C GLY A 24 1.62 33.98 3.97
N ALA A 25 1.06 32.98 3.28
CA ALA A 25 1.27 32.83 1.84
C ALA A 25 0.43 33.83 1.05
N THR A 26 0.89 34.19 -0.14
CA THR A 26 0.21 35.07 -1.10
C THR A 26 -0.09 34.32 -2.40
N ASP A 27 -0.91 34.92 -3.27
CA ASP A 27 -1.24 34.35 -4.57
C ASP A 27 -0.02 34.12 -5.48
N GLN A 28 1.10 34.79 -5.18
CA GLN A 28 2.33 34.75 -5.95
C GLN A 28 3.36 33.76 -5.40
N ASP A 29 3.11 33.12 -4.25
CA ASP A 29 4.11 32.28 -3.56
C ASP A 29 4.14 30.82 -4.03
N LEU A 30 3.31 30.46 -5.02
CA LEU A 30 3.35 29.12 -5.62
C LEU A 30 4.74 28.68 -6.13
N PRO A 31 5.57 29.56 -6.75
CA PRO A 31 6.94 29.24 -7.11
C PRO A 31 7.82 28.93 -5.89
N GLN A 32 7.61 29.57 -4.74
CA GLN A 32 8.38 29.30 -3.52
C GLN A 32 8.03 27.91 -2.96
N LEU A 33 6.75 27.55 -2.99
CA LEU A 33 6.28 26.20 -2.61
C LEU A 33 6.87 25.09 -3.48
N LEU A 34 7.19 25.38 -4.75
CA LEU A 34 7.89 24.42 -5.62
C LEU A 34 9.36 24.23 -5.26
N HIS A 35 9.97 25.10 -4.46
CA HIS A 35 11.37 24.97 -4.04
C HIS A 35 11.52 24.36 -2.64
N PHE A 36 10.44 24.22 -1.89
CA PHE A 36 10.47 23.56 -0.58
C PHE A 36 11.00 22.13 -0.70
N ASN A 37 11.86 21.78 0.25
CA ASN A 37 12.24 20.39 0.45
C ASN A 37 11.07 19.62 1.12
N ASP A 38 11.17 18.29 1.19
CA ASP A 38 10.06 17.47 1.69
C ASP A 38 9.72 17.74 3.17
N GLU A 39 10.68 18.21 3.96
CA GLU A 39 10.55 18.51 5.39
C GLU A 39 9.87 19.88 5.61
N GLU A 40 10.37 20.93 4.96
CA GLU A 40 9.77 22.28 4.94
C GLU A 40 8.33 22.25 4.43
N LEU A 41 8.08 21.46 3.36
CA LEU A 41 6.75 21.30 2.83
C LEU A 41 5.84 20.53 3.79
N ALA A 42 6.37 19.56 4.55
CA ALA A 42 5.56 18.86 5.55
C ALA A 42 5.17 19.78 6.71
N GLU A 43 6.12 20.58 7.20
CA GLU A 43 5.88 21.57 8.27
C GLU A 43 4.87 22.63 7.84
N PHE A 44 5.02 23.18 6.63
CA PHE A 44 4.07 24.15 6.07
C PHE A 44 2.66 23.57 5.95
N LEU A 45 2.53 22.33 5.45
CA LEU A 45 1.21 21.69 5.31
C LEU A 45 0.58 21.33 6.66
N GLN A 46 1.39 21.10 7.69
CA GLN A 46 0.91 20.95 9.06
C GLN A 46 0.39 22.28 9.62
N ALA A 47 1.08 23.41 9.37
CA ALA A 47 0.64 24.74 9.80
C ALA A 47 -0.68 25.17 9.15
N VAL A 48 -0.94 24.74 7.92
CA VAL A 48 -2.20 24.96 7.18
C VAL A 48 -3.31 23.97 7.60
N GLU A 49 -3.02 23.05 8.53
CA GLU A 49 -3.92 21.97 8.97
C GLU A 49 -4.43 21.10 7.80
N MET A 50 -3.58 20.86 6.81
CA MET A 50 -3.97 20.10 5.64
C MET A 50 -4.09 18.61 5.95
N LEU A 51 -5.23 18.00 5.62
CA LEU A 51 -5.45 16.58 5.80
C LEU A 51 -4.44 15.75 4.96
N PRO A 52 -3.97 14.59 5.45
CA PRO A 52 -2.95 13.79 4.77
C PRO A 52 -3.28 13.44 3.31
N PHE A 53 -4.55 13.17 2.99
CA PHE A 53 -4.97 12.86 1.63
C PHE A 53 -4.87 14.07 0.69
N HIS A 54 -5.17 15.27 1.19
CA HIS A 54 -5.07 16.52 0.43
C HIS A 54 -3.61 16.93 0.23
N ALA A 55 -2.75 16.72 1.24
CA ALA A 55 -1.32 16.93 1.14
C ALA A 55 -0.70 16.09 0.01
N ILE A 56 -1.10 14.82 -0.14
CA ILE A 56 -0.65 13.96 -1.25
C ILE A 56 -1.09 14.53 -2.60
N LYS A 57 -2.33 15.03 -2.70
CA LYS A 57 -2.89 15.63 -3.92
C LYS A 57 -2.14 16.91 -4.31
N LEU A 58 -1.82 17.77 -3.34
CA LEU A 58 -1.02 18.98 -3.54
C LEU A 58 0.41 18.63 -3.98
N LYS A 59 1.09 17.72 -3.28
CA LYS A 59 2.45 17.26 -3.62
C LYS A 59 2.52 16.68 -5.03
N LYS A 60 1.46 15.97 -5.45
CA LYS A 60 1.32 15.48 -6.83
C LYS A 60 1.21 16.63 -7.83
N GLY A 61 0.32 17.60 -7.59
CA GLY A 61 0.18 18.77 -8.46
C GLY A 61 1.46 19.60 -8.56
N LEU A 62 2.17 19.82 -7.45
CA LEU A 62 3.46 20.52 -7.44
C LEU A 62 4.53 19.78 -8.24
N ARG A 63 4.55 18.44 -8.19
CA ARG A 63 5.45 17.62 -8.99
C ARG A 63 5.15 17.71 -10.49
N GLU A 64 3.87 17.71 -10.85
CA GLU A 64 3.40 17.87 -12.23
C GLU A 64 3.80 19.25 -12.77
N LEU A 65 3.59 20.31 -11.99
CA LEU A 65 4.00 21.68 -12.34
C LEU A 65 5.51 21.83 -12.47
N ARG A 66 6.30 21.22 -11.57
CA ARG A 66 7.78 21.18 -11.68
C ARG A 66 8.27 20.47 -12.95
N THR A 67 7.51 19.48 -13.41
CA THR A 67 7.82 18.75 -14.65
C THR A 67 7.47 19.56 -15.90
N GLN A 68 6.45 20.43 -15.81
CA GLN A 68 6.10 21.36 -16.88
C GLN A 68 7.09 22.52 -17.01
N GLU A 69 7.61 23.07 -15.90
CA GLU A 69 8.64 24.13 -15.92
C GLU A 69 10.01 23.63 -16.43
N ASN A 70 10.33 22.35 -16.27
CA ASN A 70 11.59 21.75 -16.73
C ASN A 70 11.54 21.21 -18.17
N ASN A 71 10.46 21.48 -18.92
CA ASN A 71 10.35 21.10 -20.32
C ASN A 71 9.94 22.32 -21.17
N PRO A 72 10.90 23.15 -21.64
CA PRO A 72 10.57 24.39 -22.31
C PRO A 72 10.26 24.14 -23.79
N ILE A 73 9.16 23.45 -24.13
CA ILE A 73 8.66 23.44 -25.51
C ILE A 73 7.13 23.30 -25.53
N HIS A 74 6.42 24.42 -25.49
CA HIS A 74 5.33 24.65 -26.44
C HIS A 74 4.98 26.13 -26.52
N ASP A 75 5.26 26.77 -27.66
CA ASP A 75 4.26 27.55 -28.41
C ASP A 75 4.86 28.13 -29.70
N THR A 76 4.67 27.41 -30.80
CA THR A 76 4.45 28.00 -32.14
C THR A 76 3.63 27.03 -33.00
N PRO A 77 2.61 27.51 -33.75
CA PRO A 77 1.87 26.70 -34.71
C PRO A 77 2.53 26.82 -36.10
N SER A 78 3.48 25.95 -36.44
CA SER A 78 3.86 25.70 -37.83
C SER A 78 4.77 24.48 -37.96
N GLU A 79 4.45 23.67 -38.98
CA GLU A 79 5.37 22.80 -39.72
C GLU A 79 5.97 21.54 -39.08
N TYR A 80 5.53 20.43 -39.66
CA TYR A 80 6.10 19.09 -39.59
C TYR A 80 7.64 19.11 -39.69
N THR A 81 8.34 18.87 -38.59
CA THR A 81 9.71 18.34 -38.64
C THR A 81 9.80 17.09 -37.79
N LEU A 82 9.92 15.97 -38.50
CA LEU A 82 10.15 14.63 -37.97
C LEU A 82 11.46 14.59 -37.14
N PRO A 83 11.48 13.97 -35.95
CA PRO A 83 12.75 13.51 -35.39
C PRO A 83 13.28 12.37 -36.26
N SER A 84 14.47 12.59 -36.81
CA SER A 84 15.26 11.68 -37.63
C SER A 84 15.08 10.21 -37.22
N LEU A 85 14.33 9.47 -38.05
CA LEU A 85 14.41 8.03 -38.10
C LEU A 85 15.88 7.63 -38.37
N PRO A 86 16.45 6.62 -37.70
CA PRO A 86 17.65 6.00 -38.21
C PRO A 86 17.33 5.47 -39.61
N VAL A 87 18.09 5.96 -40.59
CA VAL A 87 18.10 5.56 -41.99
C VAL A 87 18.30 4.05 -42.07
N PHE A 88 17.21 3.27 -42.13
CA PHE A 88 17.28 1.80 -42.33
C PHE A 88 16.12 1.27 -43.17
N LEU A 89 15.60 2.09 -44.08
CA LEU A 89 14.77 1.63 -45.19
C LEU A 89 15.43 2.04 -46.52
N SER A 90 16.71 1.71 -46.66
CA SER A 90 17.33 1.64 -47.98
C SER A 90 17.15 0.22 -48.51
N ASN A 91 16.28 0.13 -49.50
CA ASN A 91 16.06 -1.02 -50.36
C ASN A 91 17.35 -1.34 -51.13
N ASP A 92 18.20 -2.20 -50.55
CA ASP A 92 19.25 -2.91 -51.28
C ASP A 92 19.02 -4.42 -51.09
N GLY A 93 19.27 -5.19 -52.14
CA GLY A 93 18.80 -6.56 -52.38
C GLY A 93 19.35 -7.66 -51.46
N GLY A 94 19.30 -7.47 -50.14
CA GLY A 94 19.58 -8.45 -49.11
C GLY A 94 18.31 -9.15 -48.62
N THR A 95 18.42 -10.44 -48.37
CA THR A 95 17.36 -11.39 -48.02
C THR A 95 16.23 -10.85 -47.10
N PRO A 96 14.94 -11.13 -47.40
CA PRO A 96 13.78 -10.61 -46.65
C PRO A 96 13.71 -11.04 -45.17
N THR A 97 14.58 -11.96 -44.75
CA THR A 97 14.68 -12.48 -43.39
C THR A 97 15.35 -11.50 -42.44
N ALA A 98 16.37 -10.74 -42.90
CA ALA A 98 17.13 -9.84 -42.04
C ALA A 98 16.30 -8.64 -41.56
N SER A 99 15.50 -8.04 -42.44
CA SER A 99 14.59 -6.94 -42.07
C SER A 99 13.50 -7.38 -41.09
N ARG A 100 13.02 -8.63 -41.21
CA ARG A 100 12.01 -9.21 -40.33
C ARG A 100 12.53 -9.39 -38.90
N GLU A 101 13.73 -9.93 -38.74
CA GLU A 101 14.34 -10.14 -37.43
C GLU A 101 14.61 -8.82 -36.69
N VAL A 102 15.03 -7.79 -37.43
CA VAL A 102 15.20 -6.44 -36.89
C VAL A 102 13.85 -5.90 -36.39
N ILE A 103 12.78 -6.00 -37.19
CA ILE A 103 11.43 -5.57 -36.76
C ILE A 103 10.98 -6.32 -35.51
N MET A 104 11.20 -7.64 -35.45
CA MET A 104 10.84 -8.46 -34.27
C MET A 104 11.59 -8.02 -33.01
N SER A 105 12.89 -7.76 -33.13
CA SER A 105 13.73 -7.27 -32.03
C SER A 105 13.26 -5.89 -31.54
N HIS A 106 12.96 -4.97 -32.47
CA HIS A 106 12.51 -3.62 -32.13
C HIS A 106 11.10 -3.60 -31.52
N ALA A 107 10.17 -4.41 -32.06
CA ALA A 107 8.78 -4.51 -31.61
C ALA A 107 8.59 -5.21 -30.25
N THR A 108 9.59 -5.95 -29.78
CA THR A 108 9.52 -6.64 -28.48
C THR A 108 9.31 -5.63 -27.34
N ILE A 109 8.27 -5.81 -26.52
CA ILE A 109 7.92 -4.87 -25.45
C ILE A 109 8.61 -5.25 -24.14
N TYR A 110 8.53 -6.53 -23.77
CA TYR A 110 9.05 -7.07 -22.52
C TYR A 110 10.24 -8.00 -22.75
N GLY A 111 11.14 -8.08 -21.76
CA GLY A 111 12.15 -9.13 -21.70
C GLY A 111 13.45 -8.91 -22.48
N LYS A 112 13.67 -7.76 -23.13
CA LYS A 112 14.88 -7.52 -23.95
C LYS A 112 16.20 -7.76 -23.20
N ASN A 113 16.26 -7.41 -21.90
CA ASN A 113 17.45 -7.56 -21.06
C ASN A 113 17.14 -8.26 -19.72
N ALA A 114 16.03 -9.01 -19.64
CA ALA A 114 15.59 -9.61 -18.38
C ALA A 114 16.06 -11.07 -18.29
N SER A 115 16.73 -11.42 -17.19
CA SER A 115 17.11 -12.80 -16.89
C SER A 115 15.93 -13.67 -16.44
N ARG A 116 14.83 -13.06 -15.98
CA ARG A 116 13.63 -13.79 -15.54
C ARG A 116 12.79 -14.31 -16.71
N PRO A 117 12.10 -15.45 -16.55
CA PRO A 117 11.13 -15.90 -17.54
C PRO A 117 9.97 -14.89 -17.67
N LEU A 118 9.48 -14.71 -18.90
CA LEU A 118 8.34 -13.85 -19.17
C LEU A 118 7.05 -14.51 -18.67
N THR A 119 6.13 -13.68 -18.18
CA THR A 119 4.79 -14.11 -17.83
C THR A 119 3.98 -14.42 -19.10
N SER A 120 2.94 -15.24 -18.98
CA SER A 120 2.02 -15.54 -20.10
C SER A 120 1.45 -14.28 -20.77
N TYR A 121 1.19 -13.21 -20.01
CA TYR A 121 0.73 -11.94 -20.57
C TYR A 121 1.81 -11.23 -21.36
N GLU A 122 3.03 -11.17 -20.83
CA GLU A 122 4.16 -10.53 -21.50
C GLU A 122 4.52 -11.24 -22.81
N VAL A 123 4.49 -12.58 -22.84
CA VAL A 123 4.66 -13.38 -24.07
C VAL A 123 3.58 -13.05 -25.09
N ALA A 124 2.31 -13.01 -24.66
CA ALA A 124 1.19 -12.73 -25.55
C ALA A 124 1.21 -11.29 -26.11
N ILE A 125 1.59 -10.31 -25.29
CA ILE A 125 1.78 -8.92 -25.74
C ILE A 125 2.95 -8.80 -26.72
N ASN A 126 4.08 -9.45 -26.45
CA ASN A 126 5.22 -9.41 -27.37
C ASN A 126 4.83 -9.99 -28.73
N LYS A 127 4.12 -11.13 -28.75
CA LYS A 127 3.59 -11.73 -29.99
C LYS A 127 2.69 -10.75 -30.74
N ALA A 128 1.70 -10.16 -30.06
CA ALA A 128 0.77 -9.22 -30.69
C ALA A 128 1.48 -7.94 -31.20
N SER A 129 2.47 -7.44 -30.46
CA SER A 129 3.25 -6.25 -30.84
C SER A 129 4.13 -6.51 -32.06
N ILE A 130 4.76 -7.69 -32.13
CA ILE A 130 5.55 -8.12 -33.29
C ILE A 130 4.66 -8.24 -34.53
N GLU A 131 3.50 -8.89 -34.41
CA GLU A 131 2.57 -9.03 -35.54
C GLU A 131 2.14 -7.66 -36.08
N LEU A 132 1.80 -6.71 -35.19
CA LEU A 132 1.41 -5.35 -35.59
C LEU A 132 2.56 -4.57 -36.21
N ALA A 133 3.79 -4.76 -35.73
CA ALA A 133 4.97 -4.09 -36.28
C ALA A 133 5.41 -4.67 -37.63
N LEU A 134 5.14 -5.95 -37.89
CA LEU A 134 5.37 -6.57 -39.20
C LEU A 134 4.35 -6.09 -40.23
N GLU A 135 3.10 -5.86 -39.82
CA GLU A 135 2.05 -5.32 -40.68
C GLU A 135 2.21 -3.81 -40.91
N THR A 136 2.60 -3.06 -39.88
CA THR A 136 2.81 -1.62 -39.96
C THR A 136 4.13 -1.22 -39.30
N PRO A 137 5.24 -1.21 -40.06
CA PRO A 137 6.57 -0.87 -39.54
C PRO A 137 6.66 0.53 -38.91
N MET A 138 5.82 1.48 -39.32
CA MET A 138 5.75 2.82 -38.74
C MET A 138 5.38 2.86 -37.26
N LEU A 139 4.73 1.81 -36.74
CA LEU A 139 4.38 1.73 -35.32
C LEU A 139 5.60 1.57 -34.40
N LEU A 140 6.76 1.15 -34.95
CA LEU A 140 8.00 1.03 -34.19
C LEU A 140 8.49 2.37 -33.61
N VAL A 141 8.15 3.49 -34.25
CA VAL A 141 8.47 4.85 -33.79
C VAL A 141 7.74 5.18 -32.49
N HIS A 142 6.50 4.70 -32.35
CA HIS A 142 5.62 5.01 -31.23
C HIS A 142 5.33 3.75 -30.41
N LYS A 143 6.33 3.31 -29.64
CA LYS A 143 6.23 2.09 -28.82
C LYS A 143 5.04 2.08 -27.85
N GLY A 144 4.64 3.24 -27.33
CA GLY A 144 3.44 3.39 -26.50
C GLY A 144 2.15 3.03 -27.25
N ARG A 145 1.97 3.58 -28.46
CA ARG A 145 0.82 3.27 -29.33
C ARG A 145 0.82 1.82 -29.79
N LEU A 146 1.99 1.28 -30.13
CA LEU A 146 2.15 -0.14 -30.47
C LEU A 146 1.70 -1.05 -29.32
N PHE A 147 2.07 -0.72 -28.08
CA PHE A 147 1.65 -1.46 -26.90
C PHE A 147 0.13 -1.41 -26.66
N GLU A 148 -0.49 -0.24 -26.83
CA GLU A 148 -1.95 -0.09 -26.70
C GLU A 148 -2.71 -0.92 -27.74
N LEU A 149 -2.27 -0.88 -29.00
CA LEU A 149 -2.85 -1.68 -30.08
C LEU A 149 -2.66 -3.18 -29.83
N ALA A 150 -1.47 -3.60 -29.36
CA ALA A 150 -1.20 -4.99 -29.02
C ALA A 150 -2.12 -5.49 -27.90
N LYS A 151 -2.35 -4.65 -26.88
CA LYS A 151 -3.29 -4.97 -25.79
C LYS A 151 -4.74 -5.06 -26.28
N LYS A 152 -5.16 -4.15 -27.16
CA LYS A 152 -6.49 -4.17 -27.78
C LYS A 152 -6.70 -5.46 -28.59
N LYS A 153 -5.77 -5.77 -29.50
CA LYS A 153 -5.78 -7.00 -30.31
C LYS A 153 -5.86 -8.27 -29.46
N LEU A 154 -5.10 -8.33 -28.37
CA LEU A 154 -5.09 -9.45 -27.45
C LEU A 154 -6.43 -9.64 -26.72
N LEU A 155 -7.12 -8.54 -26.36
CA LEU A 155 -8.46 -8.61 -25.76
C LEU A 155 -9.54 -8.99 -26.79
N GLU A 156 -9.45 -8.49 -28.02
CA GLU A 156 -10.34 -8.88 -29.13
C GLU A 156 -10.22 -10.37 -29.47
N GLN A 157 -9.00 -10.92 -29.39
CA GLN A 157 -8.72 -12.34 -29.53
C GLN A 157 -9.13 -13.19 -28.30
N GLY A 158 -9.78 -12.59 -27.32
CA GLY A 158 -10.37 -13.29 -26.18
C GLY A 158 -9.38 -13.68 -25.08
N TYR A 159 -8.21 -13.04 -25.01
CA TYR A 159 -7.24 -13.32 -23.95
C TYR A 159 -7.83 -13.09 -22.55
N ARG A 160 -7.58 -14.04 -21.65
CA ARG A 160 -8.02 -13.99 -20.25
C ARG A 160 -6.81 -13.83 -19.34
N TYR A 161 -6.84 -12.80 -18.50
CA TYR A 161 -5.82 -12.63 -17.47
C TYR A 161 -5.89 -13.78 -16.46
N LYS A 162 -4.73 -14.21 -15.94
CA LYS A 162 -4.62 -15.30 -14.93
C LYS A 162 -5.49 -15.09 -13.69
N ARG A 163 -5.77 -13.83 -13.32
CA ARG A 163 -6.58 -13.47 -12.14
C ARG A 163 -8.08 -13.26 -12.48
N GLY A 164 -8.50 -13.69 -13.67
CA GLY A 164 -9.85 -13.49 -14.20
C GLY A 164 -10.03 -12.17 -14.94
N ARG A 165 -11.28 -11.86 -15.32
CA ARG A 165 -11.64 -10.56 -15.90
C ARG A 165 -11.23 -9.44 -14.94
N SER A 166 -10.77 -8.30 -15.48
CA SER A 166 -10.51 -7.09 -14.69
C SER A 166 -11.67 -6.86 -13.73
N ARG A 167 -11.39 -6.68 -12.43
CA ARG A 167 -12.41 -6.47 -11.38
C ARG A 167 -13.28 -5.22 -11.61
N SER A 168 -12.95 -4.42 -12.63
CA SER A 168 -13.56 -3.12 -12.90
C SER A 168 -14.12 -2.94 -14.32
N LYS A 169 -14.29 -4.00 -15.13
CA LYS A 169 -14.95 -3.85 -16.44
C LYS A 169 -16.06 -4.87 -16.66
N LEU A 170 -17.26 -4.45 -16.27
CA LEU A 170 -18.52 -4.63 -17.01
C LEU A 170 -18.74 -6.01 -17.63
N SER A 171 -19.23 -6.96 -16.82
CA SER A 171 -20.29 -7.84 -17.30
C SER A 171 -21.59 -7.18 -16.84
N SER A 172 -22.25 -6.48 -17.74
CA SER A 172 -23.62 -6.04 -17.55
C SER A 172 -24.48 -7.26 -17.20
N VAL A 173 -25.09 -7.22 -16.02
CA VAL A 173 -26.34 -7.91 -15.68
C VAL A 173 -26.41 -9.40 -16.03
N GLN A 174 -26.01 -10.24 -15.07
CA GLN A 174 -26.58 -11.58 -14.92
C GLN A 174 -27.22 -11.64 -13.52
N PRO A 175 -28.57 -11.67 -13.41
CA PRO A 175 -29.30 -11.79 -12.14
C PRO A 175 -29.10 -13.16 -11.43
N GLU A 176 -28.50 -14.14 -12.10
CA GLU A 176 -28.35 -15.52 -11.60
C GLU A 176 -27.23 -15.71 -10.55
N ASP A 177 -26.46 -14.67 -10.23
CA ASP A 177 -25.24 -14.78 -9.39
C ASP A 177 -25.42 -14.28 -7.95
N ASP A 178 -26.61 -13.85 -7.55
CA ASP A 178 -26.83 -13.25 -6.23
C ASP A 178 -26.79 -14.30 -5.10
N GLN A 179 -27.26 -15.52 -5.35
CA GLN A 179 -27.12 -16.62 -4.40
C GLN A 179 -25.66 -17.04 -4.23
N ALA A 180 -24.87 -17.04 -5.30
CA ALA A 180 -23.43 -17.34 -5.23
C ALA A 180 -22.66 -16.25 -4.46
N LYS A 181 -23.03 -14.98 -4.63
CA LYS A 181 -22.47 -13.85 -3.85
C LYS A 181 -22.80 -13.98 -2.37
N GLU A 182 -24.04 -14.33 -2.02
CA GLU A 182 -24.47 -14.49 -0.62
C GLU A 182 -23.73 -15.66 0.04
N VAL A 183 -23.63 -16.81 -0.62
CA VAL A 183 -22.85 -17.96 -0.11
C VAL A 183 -21.37 -17.58 0.10
N LEU A 184 -20.78 -16.83 -0.83
CA LEU A 184 -19.41 -16.33 -0.67
C LEU A 184 -19.28 -15.32 0.49
N TYR A 185 -20.29 -14.48 0.70
CA TYR A 185 -20.34 -13.53 1.81
C TYR A 185 -20.38 -14.25 3.16
N ILE A 186 -21.29 -15.23 3.31
CA ILE A 186 -21.44 -16.07 4.50
C ILE A 186 -20.11 -16.78 4.79
N LYS A 187 -19.53 -17.48 3.81
CA LYS A 187 -18.24 -18.19 3.98
C LYS A 187 -17.11 -17.26 4.41
N ARG A 188 -17.04 -16.03 3.88
CA ARG A 188 -16.02 -15.04 4.30
C ARG A 188 -16.25 -14.58 5.73
N LYS A 189 -17.51 -14.38 6.13
CA LYS A 189 -17.89 -13.98 7.48
C LYS A 189 -17.54 -15.09 8.48
N GLU A 190 -17.88 -16.34 8.18
CA GLU A 190 -17.55 -17.51 9.00
C GLU A 190 -16.05 -17.69 9.14
N ASN A 191 -15.29 -17.61 8.04
CA ASN A 191 -13.84 -17.74 8.10
C ASN A 191 -13.21 -16.60 8.91
N ALA A 192 -13.72 -15.37 8.81
CA ALA A 192 -13.25 -14.25 9.60
C ALA A 192 -13.53 -14.42 11.10
N GLN A 193 -14.70 -14.98 11.45
CA GLN A 193 -15.07 -15.32 12.82
C GLN A 193 -14.20 -16.45 13.38
N ARG A 194 -14.03 -17.55 12.65
CA ARG A 194 -13.15 -18.65 13.04
C ARG A 194 -11.72 -18.17 13.33
N LEU A 195 -11.20 -17.26 12.50
CA LEU A 195 -9.87 -16.68 12.69
C LEU A 195 -9.80 -15.76 13.93
N SER A 196 -10.90 -15.11 14.30
CA SER A 196 -11.01 -14.34 15.54
C SER A 196 -11.03 -15.28 16.75
N ASP A 197 -11.84 -16.33 16.71
CA ASP A 197 -11.91 -17.34 17.78
C ASP A 197 -10.55 -18.03 18.01
N GLU A 198 -9.85 -18.41 16.93
CA GLU A 198 -8.50 -18.98 17.02
C GLU A 198 -7.50 -18.01 17.66
N ARG A 199 -7.54 -16.72 17.31
CA ARG A 199 -6.70 -15.69 17.94
C ARG A 199 -7.01 -15.52 19.42
N LEU A 200 -8.29 -15.51 19.79
CA LEU A 200 -8.72 -15.36 21.19
C LEU A 200 -8.27 -16.56 22.03
N SER A 201 -8.47 -17.78 21.54
CA SER A 201 -7.98 -19.00 22.20
C SER A 201 -6.45 -19.00 22.34
N LYS A 202 -5.73 -18.51 21.32
CA LYS A 202 -4.26 -18.37 21.40
C LYS A 202 -3.84 -17.31 22.43
N ILE A 203 -4.56 -16.19 22.52
CA ILE A 203 -4.31 -15.15 23.53
C ILE A 203 -4.49 -15.75 24.93
N ASP A 204 -5.60 -16.44 25.19
CA ASP A 204 -5.89 -17.05 26.49
C ASP A 204 -4.80 -18.07 26.88
N HIS A 205 -4.41 -18.94 25.94
CA HIS A 205 -3.33 -19.90 26.18
C HIS A 205 -1.99 -19.22 26.51
N LEU A 206 -1.61 -18.16 25.78
CA LEU A 206 -0.39 -17.42 26.07
C LEU A 206 -0.47 -16.67 27.40
N GLU A 207 -1.64 -16.15 27.78
CA GLU A 207 -1.86 -15.51 29.08
C GLU A 207 -1.69 -16.50 30.23
N GLN A 208 -2.18 -17.73 30.08
CA GLN A 208 -1.92 -18.82 31.03
C GLN A 208 -0.42 -19.13 31.13
N GLN A 209 0.31 -19.20 30.01
CA GLN A 209 1.77 -19.40 30.03
C GLN A 209 2.52 -18.26 30.72
N VAL A 210 2.08 -17.01 30.53
CA VAL A 210 2.64 -15.84 31.24
C VAL A 210 2.40 -15.95 32.74
N GLN A 211 1.21 -16.39 33.16
CA GLN A 211 0.88 -16.59 34.56
C GLN A 211 1.75 -17.70 35.18
N GLU A 212 1.90 -18.84 34.51
CA GLU A 212 2.77 -19.94 34.96
C GLU A 212 4.24 -19.49 35.07
N THR A 213 4.74 -18.79 34.04
CA THR A 213 6.11 -18.25 34.03
C THR A 213 6.34 -17.26 35.17
N THR A 214 5.33 -16.44 35.48
CA THR A 214 5.37 -15.49 36.60
C THR A 214 5.38 -16.23 37.94
N ALA A 215 4.53 -17.23 38.13
CA ALA A 215 4.53 -18.04 39.35
C ALA A 215 5.86 -18.77 39.56
N ARG A 216 6.46 -19.32 38.49
CA ARG A 216 7.78 -19.96 38.55
C ARG A 216 8.89 -18.97 38.90
N ARG A 217 8.84 -17.75 38.33
CA ARG A 217 9.75 -16.66 38.70
C ARG A 217 9.66 -16.33 40.19
N ASP A 218 8.45 -16.20 40.72
CA ASP A 218 8.22 -15.87 42.15
C ASP A 218 8.76 -16.98 43.07
N GLN A 219 8.63 -18.25 42.65
CA GLN A 219 9.25 -19.37 43.35
C GLN A 219 10.78 -19.29 43.34
N HIS A 220 11.41 -19.03 42.19
CA HIS A 220 12.86 -18.86 42.09
C HIS A 220 13.36 -17.67 42.93
N GLU A 221 12.60 -16.57 42.96
CA GLU A 221 12.90 -15.40 43.79
C GLU A 221 12.86 -15.75 45.28
N HIS A 222 11.89 -16.56 45.72
CA HIS A 222 11.85 -17.07 47.08
C HIS A 222 13.07 -17.97 47.40
N VAL A 223 13.42 -18.91 46.51
CA VAL A 223 14.60 -19.79 46.70
C VAL A 223 15.90 -18.98 46.76
N LEU A 224 16.04 -17.96 45.90
CA LEU A 224 17.19 -17.05 45.89
C LEU A 224 17.41 -16.39 47.25
N GLN A 225 16.33 -15.98 47.94
CA GLN A 225 16.44 -15.40 49.28
C GLN A 225 16.99 -16.39 50.32
N TYR A 226 16.71 -17.69 50.19
CA TYR A 226 17.30 -18.70 51.08
C TYR A 226 18.76 -19.00 50.75
N ALA A 227 19.13 -19.07 49.47
CA ALA A 227 20.52 -19.24 49.04
C ALA A 227 21.40 -18.09 49.57
N ARG A 228 20.92 -16.85 49.46
CA ARG A 228 21.57 -15.66 50.03
C ARG A 228 21.77 -15.76 51.54
N LYS A 229 20.79 -16.27 52.29
CA LYS A 229 20.93 -16.47 53.75
C LYS A 229 21.97 -17.53 54.12
N ARG A 230 22.22 -18.49 53.23
CA ARG A 230 23.22 -19.56 53.43
C ARG A 230 24.62 -19.18 52.91
N ASN A 231 24.77 -18.01 52.27
CA ASN A 231 26.00 -17.58 51.58
C ASN A 231 26.50 -18.60 50.54
N ASP A 232 25.58 -19.32 49.88
CA ASP A 232 25.94 -20.20 48.76
C ASP A 232 25.98 -19.39 47.45
N THR A 233 27.18 -18.96 47.06
CA THR A 233 27.38 -18.07 45.91
C THR A 233 27.17 -18.74 44.56
N ASP A 234 27.36 -20.06 44.49
CA ASP A 234 27.22 -20.80 43.22
C ASP A 234 25.75 -21.11 42.96
N GLU A 235 25.00 -21.50 44.00
CA GLU A 235 23.55 -21.65 43.93
C GLU A 235 22.87 -20.31 43.61
N GLU A 236 23.29 -19.21 44.26
CA GLU A 236 22.77 -17.86 43.99
C GLU A 236 22.88 -17.48 42.50
N LYS A 237 24.07 -17.58 41.92
CA LYS A 237 24.30 -17.26 40.50
C LYS A 237 23.46 -18.13 39.57
N SER A 238 23.32 -19.42 39.88
CA SER A 238 22.53 -20.35 39.07
C SER A 238 21.05 -19.94 39.01
N ILE A 239 20.49 -19.50 40.14
CA ILE A 239 19.11 -19.04 40.25
C ILE A 239 18.93 -17.70 39.55
N GLU A 240 19.87 -16.78 39.67
CA GLU A 240 19.83 -15.49 38.96
C GLU A 240 19.82 -15.66 37.44
N ILE A 241 20.62 -16.59 36.91
CA ILE A 241 20.59 -16.94 35.49
C ILE A 241 19.21 -17.48 35.08
N ALA A 242 18.62 -18.36 35.90
CA ALA A 242 17.28 -18.90 35.63
C ALA A 242 16.20 -17.81 35.66
N LEU A 243 16.28 -16.85 36.60
CA LEU A 243 15.37 -15.71 36.67
C LEU A 243 15.46 -14.83 35.42
N LEU A 244 16.66 -14.54 34.92
CA LEU A 244 16.85 -13.77 33.69
C LEU A 244 16.23 -14.47 32.47
N GLN A 245 16.32 -15.80 32.40
CA GLN A 245 15.69 -16.58 31.34
C GLN A 245 14.16 -16.51 31.43
N LEU A 246 13.59 -16.68 32.62
CA LEU A 246 12.14 -16.57 32.86
C LEU A 246 11.59 -15.16 32.57
N GLU A 247 12.36 -14.12 32.89
CA GLU A 247 12.04 -12.72 32.56
C GLU A 247 11.97 -12.51 31.05
N SER A 248 12.96 -13.03 30.31
CA SER A 248 13.03 -12.96 28.86
C SER A 248 11.84 -13.67 28.20
N THR A 249 11.56 -14.92 28.58
CA THR A 249 10.43 -15.68 28.03
C THR A 249 9.09 -15.01 28.32
N ARG A 250 8.88 -14.51 29.55
CA ARG A 250 7.69 -13.75 29.92
C ARG A 250 7.50 -12.50 29.04
N SER A 251 8.58 -11.77 28.78
CA SER A 251 8.56 -10.58 27.92
C SER A 251 8.13 -10.93 26.49
N ASP A 252 8.67 -11.99 25.91
CA ASP A 252 8.35 -12.41 24.54
C ASP A 252 6.91 -12.91 24.40
N LEU A 253 6.40 -13.68 25.37
CA LEU A 253 5.00 -14.07 25.42
C LEU A 253 4.07 -12.85 25.47
N LYS A 254 4.38 -11.84 26.31
CA LYS A 254 3.61 -10.59 26.38
C LYS A 254 3.61 -9.81 25.07
N LYS A 255 4.72 -9.79 24.33
CA LYS A 255 4.80 -9.15 23.01
C LYS A 255 3.89 -9.86 22.00
N GLU A 256 3.90 -11.19 21.96
CA GLU A 256 3.03 -11.97 21.06
C GLU A 256 1.55 -11.77 21.42
N ILE A 257 1.19 -11.77 22.70
CA ILE A 257 -0.18 -11.43 23.17
C ILE A 257 -0.58 -10.04 22.67
N SER A 258 0.29 -9.04 22.83
CA SER A 258 0.00 -7.65 22.43
C SER A 258 -0.25 -7.54 20.92
N LYS A 259 0.53 -8.28 20.12
CA LYS A 259 0.36 -8.37 18.66
C LYS A 259 -0.98 -9.02 18.29
N LEU A 260 -1.34 -10.14 18.92
CA LEU A 260 -2.63 -10.80 18.66
C LEU A 260 -3.81 -9.92 19.09
N LYS A 261 -3.72 -9.24 20.25
CA LYS A 261 -4.73 -8.27 20.70
C LYS A 261 -4.87 -7.08 19.73
N ALA A 262 -3.78 -6.61 19.13
CA ALA A 262 -3.84 -5.56 18.12
C ALA A 262 -4.53 -6.02 16.82
N GLN A 263 -4.24 -7.24 16.37
CA GLN A 263 -4.94 -7.86 15.23
C GLN A 263 -6.44 -8.01 15.51
N GLU A 264 -6.79 -8.41 16.73
CA GLU A 264 -8.18 -8.59 17.12
C GLU A 264 -8.93 -7.26 17.22
N ARG A 265 -8.34 -6.22 17.82
CA ARG A 265 -8.91 -4.86 17.82
C ARG A 265 -9.19 -4.37 16.40
N LYS A 266 -8.27 -4.64 15.46
CA LYS A 266 -8.46 -4.29 14.04
C LYS A 266 -9.65 -5.05 13.45
N HIS A 267 -9.77 -6.36 13.69
CA HIS A 267 -10.92 -7.16 13.25
C HIS A 267 -12.25 -6.58 13.78
N GLN A 268 -12.32 -6.29 15.08
CA GLN A 268 -13.50 -5.70 15.72
C GLN A 268 -13.84 -4.33 15.14
N TRP A 269 -12.84 -3.48 14.89
CA TRP A 269 -13.04 -2.18 14.26
C TRP A 269 -13.66 -2.30 12.86
N TYR A 270 -13.17 -3.22 12.01
CA TYR A 270 -13.75 -3.45 10.69
C TYR A 270 -15.17 -3.99 10.79
N LYS A 271 -15.43 -4.91 11.73
CA LYS A 271 -16.75 -5.47 11.97
C LYS A 271 -17.75 -4.37 12.36
N LYS A 272 -17.42 -3.55 13.36
CA LYS A 272 -18.24 -2.43 13.81
C LYS A 272 -18.49 -1.39 12.72
N ARG A 273 -17.44 -0.95 12.04
CA ARG A 273 -17.58 0.03 10.95
C ARG A 273 -18.45 -0.50 9.80
N LYS A 274 -18.40 -1.81 9.53
CA LYS A 274 -19.24 -2.43 8.50
C LYS A 274 -20.69 -2.54 8.95
N THR A 275 -20.96 -2.89 10.21
CA THR A 275 -22.32 -2.92 10.76
C THR A 275 -22.94 -1.53 10.77
N ASP A 276 -22.19 -0.50 11.17
CA ASP A 276 -22.67 0.88 11.21
C ASP A 276 -23.06 1.39 9.81
N ARG A 277 -22.32 0.96 8.77
CA ARG A 277 -22.65 1.29 7.37
C ARG A 277 -23.93 0.59 6.90
N SER A 278 -24.14 -0.68 7.26
CA SER A 278 -25.37 -1.39 6.92
C SER A 278 -26.59 -0.86 7.70
N ASP A 279 -26.41 -0.42 8.95
CA ASP A 279 -27.49 0.08 9.81
C ASP A 279 -27.93 1.50 9.41
N SER A 280 -27.05 2.29 8.81
CA SER A 280 -27.37 3.62 8.27
C SER A 280 -28.32 3.64 7.06
N GLY A 281 -28.91 2.49 6.68
CA GLY A 281 -29.83 2.38 5.54
C GLY A 281 -29.16 2.58 4.18
N PHE A 282 -27.83 2.69 4.13
CA PHE A 282 -27.07 2.71 2.89
C PHE A 282 -26.88 1.28 2.40
N SER A 283 -27.91 0.76 1.72
CA SER A 283 -27.82 -0.50 0.99
C SER A 283 -26.68 -0.40 -0.03
N GLU A 284 -25.71 -1.32 0.04
CA GLU A 284 -24.66 -1.51 -0.97
C GLU A 284 -25.24 -2.18 -2.25
N GLU A 285 -26.52 -1.94 -2.53
CA GLU A 285 -27.18 -2.30 -3.78
C GLU A 285 -27.36 -1.02 -4.60
N GLY A 286 -26.65 -0.96 -5.73
CA GLY A 286 -26.94 0.05 -6.75
C GLY A 286 -26.12 1.34 -6.72
N PHE A 287 -24.80 1.31 -6.47
CA PHE A 287 -23.95 2.36 -7.04
C PHE A 287 -23.61 1.99 -8.50
N SER A 288 -24.66 1.96 -9.34
CA SER A 288 -24.47 2.09 -10.78
C SER A 288 -24.00 3.52 -10.99
N SER A 289 -22.80 3.67 -11.56
CA SER A 289 -22.31 4.95 -12.02
C SER A 289 -23.23 5.47 -13.14
N GLN A 290 -24.31 6.14 -12.76
CA GLN A 290 -24.95 7.09 -13.65
C GLN A 290 -23.94 8.21 -13.91
N GLN A 291 -23.43 8.22 -15.14
CA GLN A 291 -22.83 9.39 -15.74
C GLN A 291 -23.83 10.55 -15.61
N SER A 292 -23.52 11.53 -14.77
CA SER A 292 -24.11 12.86 -14.92
C SER A 292 -23.25 13.62 -15.93
N ASN A 293 -23.80 13.75 -17.13
CA ASN A 293 -23.54 14.95 -17.92
C ASN A 293 -23.86 16.17 -17.05
N THR A 294 -23.04 17.19 -17.24
CA THR A 294 -23.21 18.55 -16.73
C THR A 294 -24.66 19.02 -16.82
N ASP A 295 -25.21 19.54 -15.72
CA ASP A 295 -25.76 20.89 -15.68
C ASP A 295 -26.13 21.29 -14.24
N ASN A 296 -26.02 22.60 -13.99
CA ASN A 296 -26.24 23.31 -12.73
C ASN A 296 -27.53 22.88 -12.00
N GLU A 297 -27.47 22.78 -10.67
CA GLU A 297 -28.17 23.70 -9.75
C GLU A 297 -28.10 23.24 -8.28
N ASN A 298 -27.85 24.23 -7.44
CA ASN A 298 -28.21 24.41 -6.04
C ASN A 298 -27.45 23.77 -4.87
N GLU A 299 -26.92 24.71 -4.08
CA GLU A 299 -26.49 24.66 -2.70
C GLU A 299 -27.59 24.13 -1.76
N ASP A 300 -27.23 23.20 -0.87
CA ASP A 300 -27.65 23.16 0.55
C ASP A 300 -27.45 21.77 1.14
N ARG A 301 -26.24 21.47 1.62
CA ARG A 301 -26.04 20.30 2.52
C ARG A 301 -24.75 20.27 3.35
N VAL A 302 -24.23 21.42 3.76
CA VAL A 302 -23.05 21.50 4.64
C VAL A 302 -23.36 22.27 5.92
N ARG A 303 -24.24 21.73 6.79
CA ARG A 303 -24.45 22.23 8.17
C ARG A 303 -24.86 21.15 9.17
N ARG A 304 -24.26 19.95 9.13
CA ARG A 304 -24.41 18.94 10.20
C ARG A 304 -23.12 18.18 10.47
N TRP A 305 -22.04 18.88 10.83
CA TRP A 305 -20.89 18.23 11.49
C TRP A 305 -20.05 19.21 12.33
N ALA A 306 -20.71 20.06 13.12
CA ALA A 306 -20.04 20.80 14.18
C ALA A 306 -21.09 21.11 15.25
N GLY A 307 -21.02 20.44 16.40
CA GLY A 307 -21.91 20.72 17.52
C GLY A 307 -22.20 19.51 18.40
N SER A 308 -21.22 19.11 19.22
CA SER A 308 -21.42 18.70 20.62
C SER A 308 -20.16 18.03 21.15
N PHE A 309 -19.23 18.84 21.66
CA PHE A 309 -18.37 18.38 22.75
C PHE A 309 -18.69 19.32 23.92
N SER A 310 -19.69 18.94 24.70
CA SER A 310 -20.01 19.62 25.95
C SER A 310 -19.14 19.03 27.04
N SER A 311 -18.42 19.93 27.69
CA SER A 311 -17.82 19.78 29.01
C SER A 311 -18.83 19.21 30.02
N SER A 312 -18.40 18.22 30.78
CA SER A 312 -18.83 18.03 32.17
C SER A 312 -17.60 17.69 33.00
N GLN A 313 -17.25 18.65 33.86
CA GLN A 313 -16.41 18.47 35.03
C GLN A 313 -17.11 17.50 35.99
N GLU A 314 -16.39 16.51 36.49
CA GLU A 314 -16.60 16.04 37.86
C GLU A 314 -15.27 15.59 38.46
N SER A 315 -15.06 16.10 39.67
CA SER A 315 -13.86 16.10 40.49
C SER A 315 -13.77 14.88 41.41
N GLY A 316 -12.55 14.39 41.66
CA GLY A 316 -12.22 13.45 42.73
C GLY A 316 -10.85 12.80 42.48
N ILE A 317 -9.74 13.49 42.78
CA ILE A 317 -8.91 13.31 44.00
C ILE A 317 -8.56 11.82 44.26
N PHE A 318 -7.34 11.39 43.91
CA PHE A 318 -6.34 10.84 44.85
C PHE A 318 -4.99 10.53 44.15
N ALA A 319 -3.94 11.21 44.66
CA ALA A 319 -2.51 10.90 44.81
C ALA A 319 -1.72 10.07 43.78
N ASP A 320 -0.74 10.76 43.17
CA ASP A 320 0.71 10.47 43.07
C ASP A 320 1.24 9.04 43.19
N GLU A 321 2.01 8.60 42.19
CA GLU A 321 3.42 8.22 42.41
C GLU A 321 4.23 8.29 41.10
N GLU A 322 5.22 9.19 41.08
CA GLU A 322 6.26 9.32 40.06
C GLU A 322 7.17 8.09 40.07
N ILE A 323 7.51 7.52 38.91
CA ILE A 323 8.84 6.93 38.71
C ILE A 323 9.37 7.27 37.32
N SER A 324 10.34 8.18 37.31
CA SER A 324 11.22 8.48 36.18
C SER A 324 12.19 7.32 35.95
N ILE A 325 12.31 6.81 34.71
CA ILE A 325 13.46 5.98 34.33
C ILE A 325 13.95 6.38 32.93
N THR A 326 15.10 7.03 32.94
CA THR A 326 16.00 7.28 31.81
C THR A 326 16.50 5.96 31.21
N SER A 327 16.53 5.81 29.89
CA SER A 327 17.35 4.75 29.28
C SER A 327 18.02 5.21 27.99
N SER A 328 19.33 5.01 28.02
CA SER A 328 20.33 5.37 27.03
C SER A 328 20.29 4.43 25.82
N THR A 329 20.45 5.01 24.64
CA THR A 329 20.59 4.35 23.34
C THR A 329 21.88 3.51 23.27
N SER A 330 21.73 2.24 22.90
CA SER A 330 22.83 1.36 22.47
C SER A 330 22.41 0.55 21.25
N SER A 331 23.27 0.59 20.23
CA SER A 331 23.08 0.12 18.86
C SER A 331 23.67 -1.29 18.68
N GLY A 332 23.01 -2.16 17.91
CA GLY A 332 23.57 -3.42 17.40
C GLY A 332 22.53 -4.17 16.57
N ILE A 333 22.50 -4.00 15.24
CA ILE A 333 23.20 -4.80 14.21
C ILE A 333 22.96 -6.32 14.39
N THR A 334 22.08 -6.87 13.56
CA THR A 334 21.88 -8.32 13.37
C THR A 334 22.43 -8.74 11.99
N PRO A 335 23.10 -9.91 11.85
CA PRO A 335 23.37 -10.50 10.55
C PRO A 335 22.34 -11.57 10.14
N ARG A 336 22.09 -11.62 8.83
CA ARG A 336 21.25 -12.58 8.10
C ARG A 336 21.89 -13.97 8.09
N GLU A 337 21.10 -15.00 8.43
CA GLU A 337 21.41 -16.39 8.09
C GLU A 337 20.84 -16.76 6.72
N SER A 338 21.67 -17.46 5.94
CA SER A 338 21.44 -17.94 4.59
C SER A 338 21.13 -19.44 4.59
N ASP A 339 20.00 -19.79 3.96
CA ASP A 339 19.53 -21.16 3.74
C ASP A 339 20.43 -21.94 2.76
N VAL A 340 20.91 -23.11 3.19
CA VAL A 340 21.59 -24.11 2.37
C VAL A 340 20.60 -25.23 2.06
N ARG A 341 20.20 -25.37 0.78
CA ARG A 341 19.41 -26.50 0.28
C ARG A 341 20.31 -27.66 -0.15
N GLY A 342 20.26 -28.77 0.58
CA GLY A 342 20.84 -30.06 0.18
C GLY A 342 19.96 -30.80 -0.83
N HIS A 343 20.61 -31.40 -1.84
CA HIS A 343 20.04 -32.29 -2.84
C HIS A 343 19.71 -33.67 -2.26
N ALA A 344 18.56 -34.23 -2.63
CA ALA A 344 18.22 -35.63 -2.42
C ALA A 344 18.49 -36.43 -3.70
N ILE A 345 19.28 -37.48 -3.55
CA ILE A 345 19.71 -38.44 -4.56
C ILE A 345 18.65 -39.54 -4.70
N THR A 346 18.37 -39.90 -5.95
CA THR A 346 17.60 -41.06 -6.42
C THR A 346 18.28 -42.39 -6.04
N GLN A 347 17.50 -43.38 -5.61
CA GLN A 347 17.83 -44.79 -5.86
C GLN A 347 16.57 -45.63 -6.06
N GLU A 348 16.68 -46.48 -7.09
CA GLU A 348 15.70 -47.43 -7.59
C GLU A 348 15.75 -48.78 -6.85
N HIS A 349 14.76 -49.61 -7.23
CA HIS A 349 14.70 -51.08 -7.19
C HIS A 349 14.25 -51.77 -5.90
N SER A 350 13.02 -52.26 -5.89
CA SER A 350 12.71 -53.67 -6.28
C SER A 350 11.27 -54.06 -5.93
N LEU A 351 10.42 -54.21 -6.95
CA LEU A 351 9.65 -55.41 -7.34
C LEU A 351 8.47 -55.02 -8.25
#